data_AF-A0A7T8ECX6-F1
#
_entry.id   AF-A0A7T8ECX6-F1
#
_cell.length_a   1.000
_cell.length_b   1.000
_cell.length_c   1.000
_cell.angle_alpha   90.00
_cell.angle_beta   90.00
_cell.angle_gamma   90.00
#
_symmetry.space_group_name_H-M   'P 1'
#
loop_
_entity.id
_entity.type
_entity.pdbx_description
1 polymer ?
#
loop_
_entity_poly.entity_id
_entity_poly.type
_entity_poly.pdbx_seq_one_letter_code
_entity_poly.pdbx_strand_id
1 'polypeptide(L)'
;MKTKQEKQALSLTAVGRLKMAGCTVVAINDNQPTPVIDIEKPKFDMRNKTTLKLRSKATRITQVHRGVDSKICVAKFNGCLVRWVDDELPLIAEICQTLNPYSPELISVWPRNF
;
A
#
# COMPACT_ATOMS: atom_id res chain seq x y z
N MET A 1 -23.08 12.33 -4.69
CA MET A 1 -22.31 12.03 -3.46
C MET A 1 -22.85 10.71 -2.92
N LYS A 2 -22.00 9.75 -2.54
CA LYS A 2 -22.46 8.41 -2.13
C LYS A 2 -23.15 8.46 -0.76
N THR A 3 -24.18 7.63 -0.57
CA THR A 3 -24.85 7.48 0.73
C THR A 3 -23.94 6.78 1.75
N LYS A 4 -24.30 6.86 3.04
CA LYS A 4 -23.55 6.17 4.10
C LYS A 4 -23.50 4.66 3.86
N GLN A 5 -24.60 4.05 3.45
CA GLN A 5 -24.70 2.62 3.18
C GLN A 5 -23.84 2.20 1.97
N GLU A 6 -23.83 2.99 0.89
CA GLU A 6 -22.97 2.74 -0.26
C GLU A 6 -21.49 2.79 0.10
N LYS A 7 -21.10 3.76 0.95
CA LYS A 7 -19.73 3.88 1.45
C LYS A 7 -19.33 2.67 2.29
N GLN A 8 -20.20 2.21 3.18
CA GLN A 8 -19.98 1.00 3.99
C GLN A 8 -19.87 -0.27 3.13
N ALA A 9 -20.74 -0.43 2.12
CA ALA A 9 -20.67 -1.57 1.21
C ALA A 9 -19.34 -1.61 0.43
N LEU A 10 -18.86 -0.43 0.00
CA LEU A 10 -17.57 -0.29 -0.66
C LEU A 10 -16.40 -0.63 0.27
N SER A 11 -16.40 -0.09 1.49
CA SER A 11 -15.33 -0.33 2.46
C SER A 11 -15.29 -1.80 2.88
N LEU A 12 -16.43 -2.44 3.11
CA LEU A 12 -16.52 -3.88 3.39
C LEU A 12 -15.96 -4.73 2.24
N THR A 13 -16.32 -4.40 0.99
CA THR A 13 -15.80 -5.11 -0.19
C THR A 13 -14.28 -4.94 -0.32
N ALA A 14 -13.78 -3.72 -0.08
CA ALA A 14 -12.34 -3.44 -0.10
C ALA A 14 -11.61 -4.21 1.00
N VAL A 15 -12.14 -4.21 2.23
CA VAL A 15 -11.60 -4.94 3.38
C VAL A 15 -11.55 -6.45 3.10
N GLY A 16 -12.61 -7.03 2.54
CA GLY A 16 -12.62 -8.44 2.18
C GLY A 16 -11.48 -8.80 1.21
N ARG A 17 -11.27 -7.97 0.17
CA ARG A 17 -10.17 -8.18 -0.79
C ARG A 17 -8.79 -7.96 -0.18
N LEU A 18 -8.64 -7.01 0.73
CA LEU A 18 -7.40 -6.77 1.47
C LEU A 18 -7.05 -7.96 2.37
N LYS A 19 -8.04 -8.50 3.10
CA LYS A 19 -7.86 -9.69 3.95
C LYS A 19 -7.50 -10.93 3.14
N MET A 20 -8.18 -11.17 2.01
CA MET A 20 -7.80 -12.26 1.08
C MET A 20 -6.39 -12.09 0.52
N ALA A 21 -5.92 -10.85 0.39
CA ALA A 21 -4.55 -10.53 0.01
C ALA A 21 -3.56 -10.55 1.20
N GLY A 22 -3.97 -11.02 2.38
CA GLY A 22 -3.07 -11.13 3.54
C GLY A 22 -2.73 -9.80 4.22
N CYS A 23 -3.48 -8.72 3.97
CA CYS A 23 -3.34 -7.47 4.70
C CYS A 23 -4.13 -7.50 6.01
N THR A 24 -3.53 -6.98 7.09
CA THR A 24 -4.21 -6.75 8.37
C THR A 24 -4.88 -5.38 8.35
N VAL A 25 -6.20 -5.33 8.58
CA VAL A 25 -6.95 -4.07 8.69
C VAL A 25 -6.95 -3.60 10.14
N VAL A 26 -6.53 -2.35 10.37
CA VAL A 26 -6.45 -1.72 11.69
C VAL A 26 -7.70 -0.90 11.98
N ALA A 27 -8.14 -0.07 11.03
CA ALA A 27 -9.30 0.80 11.20
C ALA A 27 -10.01 1.10 9.87
N ILE A 28 -11.29 1.46 9.97
CA ILE A 28 -12.12 1.88 8.83
C ILE A 28 -12.81 3.19 9.22
N ASN A 29 -12.77 4.19 8.34
CA ASN A 29 -13.42 5.48 8.52
C ASN A 29 -14.29 5.82 7.30
N ASP A 30 -15.61 5.58 7.44
CA ASP A 30 -16.60 5.86 6.40
C ASP A 30 -17.21 7.28 6.49
N ASN A 31 -16.82 8.07 7.49
CA ASN A 31 -17.34 9.42 7.69
C ASN A 31 -16.79 10.41 6.65
N GLN A 32 -15.71 10.04 5.98
CA GLN A 32 -15.09 10.82 4.92
C GLN A 32 -15.87 10.72 3.59
N PRO A 33 -15.72 11.68 2.67
CA PRO A 33 -16.28 11.59 1.32
C PRO A 33 -15.80 10.35 0.56
N THR A 34 -14.53 10.00 0.74
CA THR A 34 -13.94 8.73 0.30
C THR A 34 -13.60 7.91 1.54
N PRO A 35 -14.13 6.68 1.70
CA PRO A 35 -13.82 5.85 2.84
C PRO A 35 -12.32 5.60 2.98
N VAL A 36 -11.82 5.67 4.20
CA VAL A 36 -10.40 5.45 4.52
C VAL A 36 -10.26 4.14 5.27
N ILE A 37 -9.31 3.31 4.87
CA ILE A 37 -8.99 2.03 5.48
C ILE A 37 -7.52 2.08 5.91
N ASP A 38 -7.28 2.05 7.21
CA ASP A 38 -5.93 1.94 7.75
C ASP A 38 -5.58 0.45 7.87
N ILE A 39 -4.42 0.08 7.32
CA ILE A 39 -3.89 -1.29 7.37
C ILE A 39 -2.51 -1.30 8.02
N GLU A 40 -2.10 -2.44 8.55
CA GLU A 40 -0.69 -2.70 8.79
C GLU A 40 0.06 -2.70 7.46
N LYS A 41 1.37 -2.41 7.51
CA LYS A 41 2.21 -2.36 6.32
C LYS A 41 2.01 -3.64 5.48
N PRO A 42 1.59 -3.53 4.21
CA PRO A 42 1.35 -4.70 3.38
C PRO A 42 2.67 -5.44 3.15
N LYS A 43 2.69 -6.73 3.49
CA LYS A 43 3.85 -7.60 3.25
C LYS A 43 4.16 -7.62 1.75
N PHE A 44 5.45 -7.48 1.42
CA PHE A 44 5.88 -7.62 0.04
C PHE A 44 5.78 -9.10 -0.35
N ASP A 45 4.92 -9.39 -1.31
CA ASP A 45 4.80 -10.71 -1.90
C ASP A 45 4.59 -10.56 -3.40
N MET A 46 5.57 -11.01 -4.19
CA MET A 46 5.54 -10.92 -5.65
C MET A 46 4.41 -11.75 -6.27
N ARG A 47 3.96 -12.81 -5.59
CA ARG A 47 2.84 -13.65 -6.04
C ARG A 47 1.49 -12.96 -5.78
N ASN A 48 1.46 -12.05 -4.82
CA ASN A 48 0.27 -11.31 -4.44
C ASN A 48 0.16 -9.99 -5.20
N LYS A 49 -0.55 -10.04 -6.33
CA LYS A 49 -0.79 -8.89 -7.20
C LYS A 49 -1.46 -7.71 -6.48
N THR A 50 -2.20 -7.94 -5.40
CA THR A 50 -2.92 -6.88 -4.67
C THR A 50 -1.97 -6.06 -3.82
N THR A 51 -1.13 -6.70 -3.00
CA THR A 51 -0.13 -5.99 -2.18
C THR A 51 0.91 -5.31 -3.05
N LEU A 52 1.31 -5.94 -4.15
CA LEU A 52 2.19 -5.33 -5.15
C LEU A 52 1.58 -4.06 -5.77
N LYS A 53 0.32 -4.12 -6.20
CA LYS A 53 -0.38 -2.94 -6.77
C LYS A 53 -0.61 -1.83 -5.76
N LEU A 54 -0.87 -2.17 -4.49
CA LEU A 54 -1.01 -1.18 -3.42
C LEU A 54 0.30 -0.42 -3.22
N ARG A 55 1.42 -1.14 -3.12
CA ARG A 55 2.74 -0.52 -2.92
C ARG A 55 3.22 0.25 -4.13
N SER A 56 3.00 -0.23 -5.35
CA SER A 56 3.45 0.48 -6.56
C SER A 56 2.66 1.75 -6.85
N LYS A 57 1.40 1.83 -6.38
CA LYS A 57 0.55 3.02 -6.52
C LYS A 57 0.51 3.87 -5.25
N ALA A 58 1.32 3.55 -4.25
CA ALA A 58 1.36 4.29 -3.01
C ALA A 58 2.02 5.65 -3.24
N THR A 59 1.38 6.70 -2.74
CA THR A 59 1.97 8.03 -2.60
C THR A 59 2.40 8.20 -1.15
N ARG A 60 3.66 8.59 -0.95
CA ARG A 60 4.19 8.96 0.37
C ARG A 60 3.74 10.38 0.70
N ILE A 61 3.18 10.57 1.88
CA ILE A 61 2.80 11.88 2.40
C ILE A 61 3.23 12.02 3.86
N THR A 62 3.54 13.25 4.25
CA THR A 62 3.73 13.59 5.67
C THR A 62 2.39 14.03 6.24
N GLN A 63 1.91 13.29 7.24
CA GLN A 63 0.72 13.63 7.98
C GLN A 63 1.11 14.26 9.33
N VAL A 64 0.65 15.48 9.56
CA VAL A 64 0.73 16.13 10.88
C VAL A 64 -0.53 15.77 11.67
N HIS A 65 -0.37 15.14 12.82
CA HIS A 65 -1.47 14.86 13.74
C HIS A 65 -1.10 15.30 15.15
N ARG A 66 -1.86 16.28 15.70
CA ARG A 66 -1.62 16.86 17.03
C ARG A 66 -0.18 17.37 17.24
N GLY A 67 0.42 17.94 16.19
CA GLY A 67 1.79 18.45 16.21
C GLY A 67 2.87 17.37 16.08
N VAL A 68 2.50 16.11 15.84
CA VAL A 68 3.43 15.02 15.54
C VAL A 68 3.40 14.73 14.04
N ASP A 69 4.58 14.79 13.43
CA ASP A 69 4.77 14.43 12.02
C ASP A 69 4.92 12.92 11.88
N SER A 70 4.17 12.34 10.96
CA SER A 70 4.24 10.92 10.62
C SER A 70 4.29 10.75 9.11
N LYS A 71 5.21 9.92 8.61
CA LYS A 71 5.23 9.55 7.20
C LYS A 71 4.29 8.38 6.98
N ILE A 72 3.37 8.53 6.05
CA ILE A 72 2.40 7.50 5.69
C ILE A 72 2.40 7.28 4.18
N CYS A 73 2.07 6.06 3.79
CA CYS A 73 1.77 5.70 2.42
C CYS A 73 0.27 5.68 2.22
N VAL A 74 -0.20 6.21 1.10
CA VAL A 74 -1.63 6.22 0.74
C VAL A 74 -1.80 5.70 -0.68
N ALA A 75 -2.74 4.77 -0.89
CA ALA A 75 -3.09 4.24 -2.21
C ALA A 75 -4.61 4.17 -2.41
N LYS A 76 -5.07 4.35 -3.64
CA LYS A 76 -6.48 4.10 -3.99
C LYS A 76 -6.71 2.62 -4.24
N PHE A 77 -7.73 2.04 -3.60
CA PHE A 77 -8.11 0.65 -3.78
C PHE A 77 -9.62 0.46 -3.67
N ASN A 78 -10.22 -0.13 -4.70
CA ASN A 78 -11.66 -0.47 -4.74
C ASN A 78 -12.61 0.68 -4.36
N GLY A 79 -12.26 1.92 -4.73
CA GLY A 79 -13.05 3.11 -4.39
C GLY A 79 -12.82 3.68 -2.98
N CYS A 80 -11.86 3.13 -2.23
CA CYS A 80 -11.43 3.59 -0.92
C CYS A 80 -9.98 4.13 -0.98
N LEU A 81 -9.60 4.90 0.04
CA LEU A 81 -8.21 5.22 0.33
C LEU A 81 -7.67 4.23 1.35
N VAL A 82 -6.56 3.58 1.03
CA VAL A 82 -5.86 2.66 1.92
C VAL A 82 -4.62 3.35 2.42
N ARG A 83 -4.36 3.31 3.73
CA ARG A 83 -3.21 3.97 4.35
C ARG A 83 -2.45 3.02 5.26
N TRP A 84 -1.14 3.22 5.35
CA TRP A 84 -0.27 2.54 6.31
C TRP A 84 0.92 3.43 6.64
N VAL A 85 1.58 3.16 7.78
CA VAL A 85 2.80 3.87 8.18
C VAL A 85 3.92 3.53 7.20
N ASP A 86 4.63 4.55 6.72
CA ASP A 86 5.83 4.35 5.92
C ASP A 86 6.99 4.01 6.86
N ASP A 87 7.75 2.98 6.53
CA ASP A 87 8.93 2.59 7.31
C ASP A 87 10.21 3.26 6.79
N GLU A 88 10.05 4.23 5.90
CA GLU A 88 11.12 5.05 5.29
C GLU A 88 12.14 4.25 4.48
N LEU A 89 11.94 2.93 4.32
CA LEU A 89 12.80 2.11 3.50
C LEU A 89 12.63 2.51 2.02
N PRO A 90 13.73 2.72 1.28
CA PRO A 90 13.66 3.06 -0.13
C PRO A 90 12.85 2.01 -0.89
N LEU A 91 12.05 2.46 -1.85
CA LEU A 91 11.32 1.57 -2.74
C LEU A 91 12.34 0.68 -3.45
N ILE A 92 11.99 -0.59 -3.73
CA ILE A 92 12.91 -1.51 -4.43
C ILE A 92 13.43 -0.89 -5.74
N ALA A 93 12.60 -0.07 -6.42
CA ALA A 93 13.02 0.69 -7.60
C ALA A 93 14.14 1.71 -7.31
N GLU A 94 14.11 2.38 -6.17
CA GLU A 94 15.15 3.32 -5.72
C GLU A 94 16.43 2.56 -5.33
N ILE A 95 16.29 1.38 -4.71
CA ILE A 95 17.42 0.49 -4.37
C ILE A 95 18.10 -0.03 -5.66
N CYS A 96 17.33 -0.52 -6.63
CA CYS A 96 17.89 -1.01 -7.89
C CYS A 96 18.60 0.09 -8.69
N GLN A 97 18.16 1.35 -8.57
CA GLN A 97 18.86 2.49 -9.19
C GLN A 97 20.19 2.82 -8.49
N THR A 98 20.24 2.70 -7.15
CA THR A 98 21.46 2.98 -6.37
C THR A 98 22.47 1.85 -6.37
N LEU A 99 22.05 0.60 -6.57
CA LEU A 99 22.94 -0.56 -6.74
C LEU A 99 23.51 -0.70 -8.16
N ASN A 100 22.94 0.01 -9.13
CA ASN A 100 23.29 -0.10 -10.55
C ASN A 100 24.71 0.35 -10.96
N PRO A 101 25.37 1.34 -10.32
CA PRO A 101 26.67 1.82 -10.81
C PRO A 101 27.85 0.89 -10.52
N TYR A 102 27.72 -0.11 -9.64
CA TYR A 102 28.87 -0.88 -9.14
C TYR A 102 28.90 -2.36 -9.55
N SER A 103 27.85 -2.94 -10.14
CA SER A 103 27.87 -4.33 -10.66
C SER A 103 26.70 -4.65 -11.59
N PRO A 104 26.72 -4.17 -12.85
CA PRO A 104 25.70 -4.49 -13.85
C PRO A 104 25.59 -5.99 -14.20
N GLU A 105 26.62 -6.80 -13.90
CA GLU A 105 26.65 -8.24 -14.18
C GLU A 105 25.80 -9.09 -13.20
N LEU A 106 25.46 -8.55 -12.03
CA LEU A 106 24.58 -9.24 -11.07
C LEU A 106 23.10 -9.26 -11.48
N ILE A 107 22.73 -8.55 -12.55
CA ILE A 107 21.35 -8.48 -13.05
C ILE A 107 21.06 -9.59 -14.07
N SER A 108 22.08 -10.32 -14.56
CA SER A 108 21.90 -11.27 -15.67
C SER A 108 21.89 -12.75 -15.26
N VAL A 109 21.22 -13.16 -14.19
CA VAL A 109 20.70 -14.55 -14.10
C VAL A 109 19.64 -14.70 -13.01
N TRP A 110 18.37 -14.61 -13.38
CA TRP A 110 17.35 -15.39 -12.69
C TRP A 110 17.38 -16.80 -13.29
N PRO A 111 17.63 -17.88 -12.53
CA PRO A 111 17.62 -19.22 -13.10
C PRO A 111 16.19 -19.54 -13.55
N ARG A 112 16.03 -19.94 -14.82
CA ARG A 112 14.73 -20.15 -15.48
C ARG A 112 13.96 -21.38 -15.00
N ASN A 113 14.42 -22.12 -13.99
CA ASN A 113 13.82 -23.38 -13.59
C ASN A 113 13.68 -23.49 -12.07
N PHE A 114 12.51 -23.14 -11.52
CA PHE A 114 11.90 -23.75 -10.32
C PHE A 114 10.38 -23.55 -10.35
#